data_AF-A0A4W4HBZ3-F1
#
_entry.id   AF-A0A4W4HBZ3-F1
#
_cell.length_a   1.000
_cell.length_b   1.000
_cell.length_c   1.000
_cell.angle_alpha   90.00
_cell.angle_beta   90.00
_cell.angle_gamma   90.00
#
_symmetry.space_group_name_H-M   'P 1'
#
loop_
_entity.id
_entity.type
_entity.pdbx_description
1 polymer ?
#
loop_
_entity_poly.entity_id
_entity_poly.type
_entity_poly.pdbx_seq_one_letter_code
_entity_poly.pdbx_strand_id
1 'polypeptide(L)'
;MHSRENPCCCSFDECKLTTEWLLSRTRHRPKIAVVCGSGLSLLAESVSNKQVFHYEDIPSFPVSTVPGHDGRLVFGYVKDKSCVFMQGRFHLYEGYSLCQGVYCMVSGPNFETIAEARMLHVLGSDSVGMSTVPEVTVAKHCGLHVLGLSLITNKVSLDYSREEKVNHEEVLQISKMRAEMLQKVLTTFIAHSHQVEGINSN
;
A
#
# COMPACT_ATOMS: atom_id res chain seq x y z
N MET A 1 -19.58 -23.26 16.27
CA MET A 1 -18.29 -23.98 16.25
C MET A 1 -17.41 -23.30 15.21
N HIS A 2 -16.19 -22.88 15.55
CA HIS A 2 -15.16 -22.59 14.55
C HIS A 2 -14.26 -23.83 14.43
N SER A 3 -14.09 -24.36 13.22
CA SER A 3 -13.08 -25.39 12.93
C SER A 3 -11.68 -24.79 13.06
N ARG A 4 -10.74 -25.53 13.64
CA ARG A 4 -9.37 -25.09 13.92
C ARG A 4 -8.40 -25.31 12.74
N GLU A 5 -8.94 -25.48 11.52
CA GLU A 5 -8.22 -26.08 10.39
C GLU A 5 -7.77 -25.08 9.32
N ASN A 6 -7.90 -23.78 9.58
CA ASN A 6 -7.23 -22.72 8.81
C ASN A 6 -6.60 -21.72 9.80
N PRO A 7 -5.26 -21.70 9.98
CA PRO A 7 -4.59 -20.67 10.76
C PRO A 7 -4.63 -19.34 10.00
N CYS A 8 -5.48 -18.42 10.45
CA CYS A 8 -5.63 -17.08 9.85
C CYS A 8 -4.51 -16.11 10.30
N CYS A 9 -3.27 -16.61 10.37
CA CYS A 9 -2.12 -15.91 10.94
C CYS A 9 -0.82 -16.44 10.32
N CYS A 10 0.07 -15.55 9.85
CA CYS A 10 1.44 -15.97 9.53
C CYS A 10 2.15 -16.35 10.83
N SER A 11 2.60 -17.59 10.94
CA SER A 11 3.58 -17.96 11.95
C SER A 11 4.94 -17.33 11.65
N PHE A 12 5.80 -17.24 12.67
CA PHE A 12 7.19 -16.82 12.47
C PHE A 12 7.92 -17.73 11.47
N ASP A 13 7.65 -19.04 11.50
CA ASP A 13 8.32 -20.03 10.66
C ASP A 13 7.89 -19.95 9.19
N GLU A 14 6.61 -19.66 8.89
CA GLU A 14 6.15 -19.37 7.52
C GLU A 14 6.79 -18.09 6.98
N CYS A 15 6.70 -16.99 7.74
CA CYS A 15 7.28 -15.71 7.36
C CYS A 15 8.82 -15.79 7.22
N LYS A 16 9.49 -16.69 7.98
CA LYS A 16 10.90 -17.05 7.80
C LYS A 16 11.13 -17.88 6.53
N LEU A 17 10.34 -18.93 6.26
CA LEU A 17 10.45 -19.78 5.07
C LEU A 17 10.32 -18.96 3.77
N THR A 18 9.33 -18.07 3.71
CA THR A 18 9.17 -17.06 2.65
C THR A 18 10.44 -16.23 2.48
N THR A 19 11.01 -15.76 3.59
CA THR A 19 12.21 -14.91 3.60
C THR A 19 13.45 -15.65 3.10
N GLU A 20 13.69 -16.88 3.57
CA GLU A 20 14.83 -17.71 3.14
C GLU A 20 14.73 -18.09 1.64
N TRP A 21 13.52 -18.42 1.16
CA TRP A 21 13.27 -18.71 -0.26
C TRP A 21 13.55 -17.53 -1.18
N LEU A 22 13.23 -16.30 -0.74
CA LEU A 22 13.54 -15.06 -1.45
C LEU A 22 15.03 -14.71 -1.38
N LEU A 23 15.64 -14.78 -0.19
CA LEU A 23 17.05 -14.44 0.04
C LEU A 23 18.02 -15.34 -0.76
N SER A 24 17.63 -16.59 -1.04
CA SER A 24 18.40 -17.52 -1.87
C SER A 24 18.24 -17.27 -3.37
N ARG A 25 17.20 -16.54 -3.81
CA ARG A 25 16.87 -16.27 -5.22
C ARG A 25 17.19 -14.85 -5.68
N THR A 26 17.28 -13.88 -4.77
CA THR A 26 17.69 -12.51 -5.09
C THR A 26 18.98 -12.10 -4.40
N ARG A 27 19.79 -11.28 -5.09
CA ARG A 27 20.92 -10.55 -4.50
C ARG A 27 20.51 -9.20 -3.89
N HIS A 28 19.28 -8.73 -4.16
CA HIS A 28 18.75 -7.51 -3.57
C HIS A 28 18.65 -7.64 -2.05
N ARG A 29 18.99 -6.58 -1.31
CA ARG A 29 18.89 -6.52 0.16
C ARG A 29 18.20 -5.21 0.53
N PRO A 30 16.89 -5.13 0.28
CA PRO A 30 16.17 -3.86 0.35
C PRO A 30 16.13 -3.32 1.78
N LYS A 31 16.25 -1.99 1.89
CA LYS A 31 16.03 -1.25 3.15
C LYS A 31 14.75 -0.42 3.14
N ILE A 32 14.05 -0.42 1.99
CA ILE A 32 12.81 0.31 1.76
C ILE A 32 11.82 -0.68 1.14
N ALA A 33 10.63 -0.76 1.72
CA ALA A 33 9.50 -1.50 1.18
C ALA A 33 8.40 -0.51 0.78
N VAL A 34 7.76 -0.73 -0.35
CA VAL A 34 6.68 0.11 -0.88
C VAL A 34 5.47 -0.76 -1.19
N VAL A 35 4.33 -0.45 -0.57
CA VAL A 35 3.04 -1.09 -0.88
C VAL A 35 2.34 -0.22 -1.92
N CYS A 36 2.16 -0.74 -3.13
CA CYS A 36 1.58 0.03 -4.23
C CYS A 36 0.03 -0.05 -4.22
N GLY A 37 -0.60 1.10 -4.03
CA GLY A 37 -2.01 1.36 -4.32
C GLY A 37 -2.33 1.42 -5.83
N SER A 38 -3.58 1.75 -6.19
CA SER A 38 -4.00 2.00 -7.58
C SER A 38 -3.10 3.04 -8.24
N GLY A 39 -2.70 2.80 -9.50
CA GLY A 39 -1.82 3.68 -10.26
C GLY A 39 -0.33 3.64 -9.89
N LEU A 40 0.06 3.06 -8.74
CA LEU A 40 1.48 2.94 -8.34
C LEU A 40 2.23 1.76 -8.97
N SER A 41 1.57 0.94 -9.80
CA SER A 41 2.22 -0.14 -10.55
C SER A 41 3.37 0.37 -11.43
N LEU A 42 3.23 1.57 -12.02
CA LEU A 42 4.26 2.22 -12.85
C LEU A 42 5.58 2.49 -12.10
N LEU A 43 5.54 2.77 -10.79
CA LEU A 43 6.74 2.98 -9.99
C LEU A 43 7.56 1.69 -9.90
N ALA A 44 6.91 0.57 -9.58
CA ALA A 44 7.54 -0.75 -9.53
C ALA A 44 8.00 -1.25 -10.91
N GLU A 45 7.32 -0.85 -12.00
CA GLU A 45 7.83 -1.11 -13.35
C GLU A 45 9.11 -0.34 -13.69
N SER A 46 9.25 0.89 -13.19
CA SER A 46 10.34 1.82 -13.54
C SER A 46 11.69 1.56 -12.86
N VAL A 47 11.79 0.53 -12.00
CA VAL A 47 13.02 0.24 -11.23
C VAL A 47 14.12 -0.40 -12.09
N SER A 48 15.38 -0.10 -11.79
CA SER A 48 16.53 -0.72 -12.48
C SER A 48 16.94 -2.04 -11.82
N ASN A 49 17.60 -2.91 -12.61
CA ASN A 49 17.98 -4.28 -12.19
C ASN A 49 16.78 -5.06 -11.58
N LYS A 50 15.64 -4.98 -12.27
CA LYS A 50 14.34 -5.49 -11.83
C LYS A 50 14.31 -7.02 -11.76
N GLN A 51 13.89 -7.56 -10.63
CA GLN A 51 13.61 -8.99 -10.45
C GLN A 51 12.19 -9.14 -9.90
N VAL A 52 11.38 -10.01 -10.52
CA VAL A 52 9.96 -10.20 -10.21
C VAL A 52 9.76 -11.62 -9.66
N PHE A 53 8.86 -11.76 -8.69
CA PHE A 53 8.37 -13.03 -8.17
C PHE A 53 6.84 -12.94 -8.05
N HIS A 54 6.09 -13.90 -8.60
CA HIS A 54 4.64 -13.94 -8.41
C HIS A 54 4.31 -14.53 -7.04
N TYR A 55 3.22 -14.08 -6.42
CA TYR A 55 2.80 -14.58 -5.10
C TYR A 55 2.52 -16.09 -5.12
N GLU A 56 2.09 -16.62 -6.26
CA GLU A 56 1.88 -18.06 -6.51
C GLU A 56 3.19 -18.88 -6.45
N ASP A 57 4.35 -18.29 -6.78
CA ASP A 57 5.65 -18.96 -6.72
C ASP A 57 6.24 -19.00 -5.30
N ILE A 58 5.79 -18.11 -4.42
CA ILE A 58 6.42 -17.83 -3.13
C ILE A 58 5.78 -18.70 -2.03
N PRO A 59 6.54 -19.53 -1.30
CA PRO A 59 6.00 -20.34 -0.21
C PRO A 59 5.31 -19.48 0.86
N SER A 60 4.15 -19.97 1.33
CA SER A 60 3.31 -19.35 2.35
C SER A 60 2.79 -17.93 2.03
N PHE A 61 2.86 -17.48 0.77
CA PHE A 61 2.39 -16.15 0.39
C PHE A 61 0.89 -16.15 0.02
N PRO A 62 0.10 -15.15 0.46
CA PRO A 62 -1.30 -15.04 0.09
C PRO A 62 -1.47 -14.55 -1.36
N VAL A 63 -2.26 -15.28 -2.15
CA VAL A 63 -2.66 -14.89 -3.51
C VAL A 63 -3.99 -14.12 -3.46
N SER A 64 -4.08 -13.02 -4.20
CA SER A 64 -5.32 -12.21 -4.28
C SER A 64 -6.23 -12.73 -5.38
N THR A 65 -7.52 -12.89 -5.09
CA THR A 65 -8.57 -13.20 -6.08
C THR A 65 -9.23 -11.95 -6.66
N VAL A 66 -8.78 -10.75 -6.28
CA VAL A 66 -9.36 -9.47 -6.72
C VAL A 66 -8.78 -9.03 -8.07
N PRO A 67 -9.60 -8.75 -9.09
CA PRO A 67 -9.12 -8.31 -10.41
C PRO A 67 -8.25 -7.05 -10.36
N GLY A 68 -7.24 -6.98 -11.22
CA GLY A 68 -6.32 -5.83 -11.29
C GLY A 68 -5.21 -5.81 -10.23
N HIS A 69 -5.10 -6.85 -9.41
CA HIS A 69 -3.93 -7.10 -8.56
C HIS A 69 -2.94 -7.99 -9.31
N ASP A 70 -1.80 -7.46 -9.77
CA ASP A 70 -0.79 -8.25 -10.50
C ASP A 70 -0.16 -9.40 -9.68
N GLY A 71 -0.39 -9.42 -8.36
CA GLY A 71 -0.01 -10.53 -7.49
C GLY A 71 1.49 -10.81 -7.46
N ARG A 72 2.34 -9.78 -7.32
CA ARG A 72 3.80 -9.93 -7.45
C ARG A 72 4.63 -9.03 -6.54
N LEU A 73 5.74 -9.58 -6.06
CA LEU A 73 6.85 -8.82 -5.47
C LEU A 73 7.82 -8.40 -6.57
N VAL A 74 8.22 -7.13 -6.56
CA VAL A 74 9.25 -6.60 -7.45
C VAL A 74 10.40 -6.06 -6.63
N PHE A 75 11.60 -6.59 -6.85
CA PHE A 75 12.85 -6.08 -6.30
C PHE A 75 13.59 -5.28 -7.37
N GLY A 76 14.25 -4.19 -6.98
CA GLY A 76 15.02 -3.36 -7.91
C GLY A 76 15.71 -2.20 -7.19
N TYR A 77 16.34 -1.31 -7.96
CA TYR A 77 16.89 -0.06 -7.44
C TYR A 77 16.08 1.15 -7.91
N VAL A 78 15.81 2.06 -6.98
CA VAL A 78 15.41 3.44 -7.27
C VAL A 78 16.64 4.30 -7.04
N LYS A 79 17.22 4.82 -8.14
CA LYS A 79 18.61 5.30 -8.19
C LYS A 79 19.58 4.23 -7.68
N ASP A 80 20.17 4.43 -6.49
CA ASP A 80 21.11 3.54 -5.81
C ASP A 80 20.45 2.73 -4.67
N LYS A 81 19.19 3.03 -4.29
CA LYS A 81 18.53 2.40 -3.14
C LYS A 81 17.85 1.09 -3.54
N SER A 82 18.32 -0.04 -3.01
CA SER A 82 17.64 -1.34 -3.16
C SER A 82 16.29 -1.29 -2.43
N CYS A 83 15.23 -1.57 -3.18
CA CYS A 83 13.84 -1.46 -2.75
C CYS A 83 13.06 -2.74 -3.12
N VAL A 84 12.00 -3.03 -2.37
CA VAL A 84 11.00 -4.05 -2.71
C VAL A 84 9.61 -3.43 -2.79
N PHE A 85 8.84 -3.82 -3.80
CA PHE A 85 7.50 -3.32 -4.09
C PHE A 85 6.49 -4.46 -4.02
N MET A 86 5.40 -4.26 -3.29
CA MET A 86 4.24 -5.15 -3.33
C MET A 86 3.23 -4.58 -4.34
N GLN A 87 3.08 -5.23 -5.49
CA GLN A 87 2.06 -4.86 -6.48
C GLN A 87 0.76 -5.64 -6.21
N GLY A 88 -0.27 -4.92 -5.74
CA GLY A 88 -1.61 -5.47 -5.56
C GLY A 88 -2.37 -4.98 -4.33
N ARG A 89 -2.60 -3.66 -4.21
CA ARG A 89 -3.63 -3.02 -3.35
C ARG A 89 -4.18 -1.74 -4.00
N PHE A 90 -5.27 -1.19 -3.46
CA PHE A 90 -6.00 0.01 -3.91
C PHE A 90 -6.34 0.94 -2.70
N HIS A 91 -6.69 2.24 -2.78
CA HIS A 91 -6.80 3.22 -3.89
C HIS A 91 -6.04 4.52 -3.51
N LEU A 92 -5.60 5.35 -4.49
CA LEU A 92 -4.88 6.63 -4.29
C LEU A 92 -5.14 7.60 -5.48
N TYR A 93 -5.14 8.93 -5.28
CA TYR A 93 -5.96 9.90 -6.03
C TYR A 93 -6.20 11.38 -5.58
N GLU A 94 -5.25 12.34 -5.44
CA GLU A 94 -5.59 13.79 -5.65
C GLU A 94 -4.34 14.66 -5.92
N GLY A 95 -4.51 15.99 -6.03
CA GLY A 95 -3.40 16.95 -6.21
C GLY A 95 -3.61 18.30 -5.51
N TYR A 96 -3.68 18.30 -4.18
CA TYR A 96 -3.54 19.50 -3.35
C TYR A 96 -2.06 19.77 -3.01
N SER A 97 -1.81 20.85 -2.26
CA SER A 97 -0.65 20.93 -1.37
C SER A 97 -0.50 19.66 -0.53
N LEU A 98 0.72 19.32 -0.11
CA LEU A 98 0.95 18.23 0.85
C LEU A 98 0.23 18.51 2.18
N CYS A 99 -0.96 17.94 2.34
CA CYS A 99 -1.74 17.99 3.57
C CYS A 99 -1.37 16.84 4.49
N GLN A 100 -1.28 17.13 5.80
CA GLN A 100 -1.24 16.13 6.85
C GLN A 100 -2.62 16.07 7.52
N GLY A 101 -3.10 14.88 7.82
CA GLY A 101 -4.41 14.65 8.43
C GLY A 101 -4.60 13.21 8.90
N VAL A 102 -5.76 12.92 9.48
CA VAL A 102 -6.15 11.60 9.97
C VAL A 102 -6.70 10.75 8.82
N TYR A 103 -6.28 9.49 8.77
CA TYR A 103 -6.84 8.46 7.89
C TYR A 103 -7.61 7.43 8.72
N CYS A 104 -8.91 7.28 8.46
CA CYS A 104 -9.71 6.20 9.02
C CYS A 104 -9.87 5.05 8.00
N MET A 105 -9.70 3.82 8.46
CA MET A 105 -10.03 2.64 7.65
C MET A 105 -11.45 2.15 7.95
N VAL A 106 -12.26 1.95 6.91
CA VAL A 106 -13.51 1.19 6.93
C VAL A 106 -13.30 -0.18 6.26
N SER A 107 -14.21 -1.14 6.45
CA SER A 107 -14.04 -2.49 5.89
C SER A 107 -14.21 -2.56 4.37
N GLY A 108 -14.96 -1.63 3.77
CA GLY A 108 -15.48 -1.80 2.42
C GLY A 108 -16.44 -3.01 2.31
N PRO A 109 -16.72 -3.51 1.09
CA PRO A 109 -16.28 -2.99 -0.21
C PRO A 109 -17.12 -1.81 -0.71
N ASN A 110 -18.25 -1.51 -0.06
CA ASN A 110 -19.07 -0.34 -0.38
C ASN A 110 -18.38 0.95 0.08
N PHE A 111 -18.54 2.03 -0.68
CA PHE A 111 -18.21 3.39 -0.23
C PHE A 111 -19.10 3.82 0.94
N GLU A 112 -18.63 4.82 1.69
CA GLU A 112 -19.24 5.33 2.91
C GLU A 112 -20.57 6.04 2.60
N THR A 113 -21.60 5.77 3.39
CA THR A 113 -22.84 6.55 3.32
C THR A 113 -22.65 7.96 3.88
N ILE A 114 -23.53 8.89 3.52
CA ILE A 114 -23.51 10.28 4.04
C ILE A 114 -23.58 10.30 5.58
N ALA A 115 -24.24 9.31 6.21
CA ALA A 115 -24.30 9.20 7.67
C ALA A 115 -22.93 8.79 8.27
N GLU A 116 -22.27 7.79 7.70
CA GLU A 116 -20.94 7.33 8.13
C GLU A 116 -19.88 8.39 7.84
N ALA A 117 -19.94 9.06 6.70
CA ALA A 117 -19.05 10.16 6.33
C ALA A 117 -19.17 11.34 7.31
N ARG A 118 -20.40 11.72 7.69
CA ARG A 118 -20.64 12.74 8.75
C ARG A 118 -20.09 12.29 10.10
N MET A 119 -20.30 11.03 10.48
CA MET A 119 -19.77 10.47 11.73
C MET A 119 -18.24 10.50 11.77
N LEU A 120 -17.58 10.01 10.71
CA LEU A 120 -16.11 10.01 10.60
C LEU A 120 -15.54 11.42 10.62
N HIS A 121 -16.17 12.38 9.94
CA HIS A 121 -15.73 13.78 9.97
C HIS A 121 -15.85 14.40 11.38
N VAL A 122 -16.96 14.13 12.10
CA VAL A 122 -17.14 14.54 13.51
C VAL A 122 -16.12 13.89 14.46
N LEU A 123 -15.67 12.68 14.15
CA LEU A 123 -14.58 11.98 14.85
C LEU A 123 -13.17 12.48 14.46
N GLY A 124 -13.06 13.51 13.61
CA GLY A 124 -11.79 14.11 13.21
C GLY A 124 -11.08 13.42 12.05
N SER A 125 -11.79 12.64 11.23
CA SER A 125 -11.24 12.01 10.02
C SER A 125 -11.12 13.03 8.87
N ASP A 126 -9.91 13.23 8.35
CA ASP A 126 -9.65 14.04 7.15
C ASP A 126 -9.75 13.21 5.86
N SER A 127 -9.51 11.90 5.95
CA SER A 127 -9.51 10.97 4.82
C SER A 127 -10.00 9.59 5.23
N VAL A 128 -10.60 8.85 4.29
CA VAL A 128 -11.14 7.50 4.53
C VAL A 128 -10.71 6.55 3.42
N GLY A 129 -10.66 5.25 3.72
CA GLY A 129 -10.47 4.20 2.73
C GLY A 129 -10.49 2.79 3.35
N MET A 130 -10.04 1.80 2.58
CA MET A 130 -10.30 0.37 2.87
C MET A 130 -9.02 -0.48 3.02
N SER A 131 -7.88 0.14 3.35
CA SER A 131 -6.57 -0.53 3.38
C SER A 131 -5.58 0.18 4.32
N THR A 132 -4.28 -0.14 4.21
CA THR A 132 -3.14 0.56 4.82
C THR A 132 -2.98 0.41 6.33
N VAL A 133 -4.05 0.52 7.13
CA VAL A 133 -3.97 0.45 8.61
C VAL A 133 -3.43 -0.91 9.12
N PRO A 134 -3.83 -2.09 8.60
CA PRO A 134 -3.25 -3.37 8.98
C PRO A 134 -1.76 -3.44 8.70
N GLU A 135 -1.32 -2.96 7.53
CA GLU A 135 0.10 -2.90 7.16
C GLU A 135 0.91 -1.99 8.06
N VAL A 136 0.41 -0.77 8.34
CA VAL A 136 1.05 0.17 9.27
C VAL A 136 1.17 -0.47 10.66
N THR A 137 0.14 -1.17 11.11
CA THR A 137 0.12 -1.85 12.42
C THR A 137 1.16 -2.96 12.51
N VAL A 138 1.21 -3.87 11.52
CA VAL A 138 2.21 -4.95 11.49
C VAL A 138 3.63 -4.40 11.34
N ALA A 139 3.83 -3.42 10.45
CA ALA A 139 5.13 -2.78 10.26
C ALA A 139 5.61 -2.09 11.55
N LYS A 140 4.72 -1.41 12.29
CA LYS A 140 5.03 -0.78 13.57
C LYS A 140 5.29 -1.79 14.69
N HIS A 141 4.57 -2.92 14.72
CA HIS A 141 4.87 -4.02 15.63
C HIS A 141 6.27 -4.60 15.38
N CYS A 142 6.69 -4.70 14.12
CA CYS A 142 8.05 -5.07 13.72
C CYS A 142 9.09 -3.92 13.82
N GLY A 143 8.78 -2.82 14.51
CA GLY A 143 9.70 -1.70 14.76
C GLY A 143 10.02 -0.82 13.55
N LEU A 144 9.31 -0.97 12.42
CA LEU A 144 9.64 -0.25 11.18
C LEU A 144 9.20 1.22 11.21
N HIS A 145 9.96 2.05 10.48
CA HIS A 145 9.52 3.39 10.08
C HIS A 145 8.56 3.26 8.90
N VAL A 146 7.47 4.03 8.93
CA VAL A 146 6.38 3.94 7.96
C VAL A 146 5.95 5.34 7.55
N LEU A 147 5.81 5.57 6.25
CA LEU A 147 5.22 6.76 5.66
C LEU A 147 3.93 6.34 4.96
N GLY A 148 2.78 6.78 5.47
CA GLY A 148 1.51 6.68 4.75
C GLY A 148 1.34 7.90 3.84
N LEU A 149 1.01 7.68 2.57
CA LEU A 149 0.62 8.74 1.64
C LEU A 149 -0.80 8.45 1.14
N SER A 150 -1.79 9.14 1.70
CA SER A 150 -3.15 9.17 1.16
C SER A 150 -3.27 10.26 0.10
N LEU A 151 -4.07 9.96 -0.91
CA LEU A 151 -4.13 10.69 -2.18
C LEU A 151 -5.64 10.59 -2.51
N ILE A 152 -6.39 11.67 -2.30
CA ILE A 152 -7.83 11.68 -1.91
C ILE A 152 -8.80 11.60 -3.10
N THR A 153 -9.11 10.38 -3.55
CA THR A 153 -9.83 10.08 -4.82
C THR A 153 -11.02 10.99 -5.10
N ASN A 154 -11.87 11.21 -4.11
CA ASN A 154 -13.09 12.00 -4.28
C ASN A 154 -13.37 12.76 -3.00
N LYS A 155 -13.97 13.94 -3.12
CA LYS A 155 -14.56 14.62 -1.96
C LYS A 155 -15.86 13.90 -1.61
N VAL A 156 -15.94 13.36 -0.40
CA VAL A 156 -17.15 12.68 0.09
C VAL A 156 -18.26 13.71 0.28
N SER A 157 -19.48 13.43 -0.21
CA SER A 157 -20.63 14.30 0.04
C SER A 157 -21.08 14.17 1.49
N LEU A 158 -21.19 15.30 2.18
CA LEU A 158 -21.83 15.40 3.49
C LEU A 158 -23.28 15.91 3.38
N ASP A 159 -23.82 16.06 2.16
CA ASP A 159 -25.12 16.66 1.88
C ASP A 159 -26.06 15.66 1.21
N TYR A 160 -27.26 15.51 1.77
CA TYR A 160 -28.33 14.65 1.25
C TYR A 160 -29.07 15.25 0.05
N SER A 161 -28.87 16.54 -0.25
CA SER A 161 -29.47 17.19 -1.44
C SER A 161 -28.65 17.01 -2.72
N ARG A 162 -27.45 16.42 -2.65
CA ARG A 162 -26.61 16.09 -3.81
C ARG A 162 -26.94 14.70 -4.35
N GLU A 163 -27.21 14.61 -5.65
CA GLU A 163 -27.40 13.34 -6.36
C GLU A 163 -26.08 12.69 -6.82
N GLU A 164 -24.93 13.34 -6.61
CA GLU A 164 -23.59 12.83 -6.93
C GLU A 164 -23.29 11.53 -6.16
N LYS A 165 -23.29 10.40 -6.88
CA LYS A 165 -22.93 9.08 -6.35
C LYS A 165 -21.49 8.76 -6.71
N VAL A 166 -20.71 8.28 -5.73
CA VAL A 166 -19.33 7.85 -5.95
C VAL A 166 -19.30 6.67 -6.91
N ASN A 167 -18.58 6.81 -8.02
CA ASN A 167 -18.46 5.83 -9.08
C ASN A 167 -17.04 5.25 -9.13
N HIS A 168 -16.92 3.92 -9.19
CA HIS A 168 -15.62 3.26 -9.27
C HIS A 168 -14.84 3.61 -10.54
N GLU A 169 -15.49 3.84 -11.69
CA GLU A 169 -14.75 4.19 -12.92
C GLU A 169 -14.16 5.61 -12.86
N GLU A 170 -14.84 6.56 -12.22
CA GLU A 170 -14.27 7.89 -11.94
C GLU A 170 -13.05 7.79 -11.02
N VAL A 171 -13.14 6.92 -10.01
CA VAL A 171 -12.00 6.57 -9.15
C VAL A 171 -10.86 5.92 -9.94
N LEU A 172 -11.14 5.02 -10.88
CA LEU A 172 -10.07 4.45 -11.74
C LEU A 172 -9.49 5.47 -12.72
N GLN A 173 -10.29 6.38 -13.27
CA GLN A 173 -9.86 7.26 -14.35
C GLN A 173 -8.90 8.35 -13.87
N ILE A 174 -9.23 9.03 -12.78
CA ILE A 174 -8.38 10.12 -12.27
C ILE A 174 -7.14 9.54 -11.54
N SER A 175 -7.19 8.26 -11.07
CA SER A 175 -6.00 7.51 -10.62
C SER A 175 -4.90 7.51 -11.69
N LYS A 176 -5.27 7.19 -12.94
CA LYS A 176 -4.35 7.14 -14.08
C LYS A 176 -3.72 8.51 -14.34
N MET A 177 -4.50 9.59 -14.21
CA MET A 177 -4.04 10.97 -14.46
C MET A 177 -3.06 11.51 -13.42
N ARG A 178 -3.06 11.00 -12.17
CA ARG A 178 -2.18 11.49 -11.08
C ARG A 178 -1.03 10.55 -10.71
N ALA A 179 -0.99 9.34 -11.27
CA ALA A 179 0.04 8.34 -11.02
C ALA A 179 1.49 8.86 -11.17
N GLU A 180 1.79 9.58 -12.27
CA GLU A 180 3.12 10.16 -12.52
C GLU A 180 3.58 11.13 -11.41
N MET A 181 2.66 11.92 -10.85
CA MET A 181 2.99 12.90 -9.81
C MET A 181 3.43 12.18 -8.54
N LEU A 182 2.67 11.17 -8.11
CA LEU A 182 3.02 10.37 -6.93
C LEU A 182 4.28 9.53 -7.16
N GLN A 183 4.48 9.00 -8.37
CA GLN A 183 5.74 8.33 -8.77
C GLN A 183 6.94 9.28 -8.65
N LYS A 184 6.83 10.53 -9.11
CA LYS A 184 7.88 11.56 -8.99
C LYS A 184 8.15 11.93 -7.53
N VAL A 185 7.11 12.09 -6.70
CA VAL A 185 7.24 12.34 -5.25
C VAL A 185 7.93 11.18 -4.55
N LEU A 186 7.47 9.93 -4.73
CA LEU A 186 8.07 8.75 -4.10
C LEU A 186 9.51 8.49 -4.57
N THR A 187 9.78 8.63 -5.87
CA THR A 187 11.15 8.52 -6.42
C THR A 187 12.07 9.56 -5.81
N THR A 188 11.57 10.78 -5.60
CA THR A 188 12.34 11.87 -4.96
C THR A 188 12.55 11.60 -3.48
N PHE A 189 11.53 11.14 -2.75
CA PHE A 189 11.64 10.79 -1.33
C PHE A 189 12.63 9.63 -1.11
N ILE A 190 12.51 8.54 -1.86
CA ILE A 190 13.41 7.38 -1.80
C ILE A 190 14.85 7.82 -2.11
N ALA A 191 15.05 8.66 -3.13
CA ALA A 191 16.36 9.16 -3.50
C ALA A 191 17.05 10.04 -2.43
N HIS A 192 16.28 10.80 -1.65
CA HIS A 192 16.80 11.64 -0.56
C HIS A 192 16.71 10.97 0.81
N SER A 193 16.15 9.76 0.89
CA SER A 193 16.15 9.00 2.13
C SER A 193 17.58 8.59 2.49
N HIS A 194 18.06 9.12 3.61
CA HIS A 194 19.26 8.61 4.25
C HIS A 194 18.98 7.16 4.66
N GLN A 195 19.89 6.25 4.32
CA GLN A 195 19.83 4.90 4.88
C GLN A 195 20.11 5.03 6.37
N VAL A 196 19.13 4.66 7.21
CA VAL A 196 19.34 4.55 8.65
C VAL A 196 20.29 3.37 8.85
N GLU A 197 21.55 3.67 9.15
CA GLU A 197 22.51 2.64 9.56
C GLU A 197 22.01 1.95 10.82
N GLY A 198 22.21 0.63 10.88
CA GLY A 198 21.39 -0.24 11.72
C GLY A 198 21.55 0.05 13.22
N ILE A 199 20.44 0.30 13.91
CA ILE A 199 20.35 0.09 15.36
C ILE A 199 20.42 -1.43 15.60
N ASN A 200 21.65 -1.96 15.64
CA ASN A 200 22.09 -3.21 16.24
C ASN A 200 23.60 -3.34 16.02
N SER A 201 24.37 -2.78 16.95
CA SER A 201 25.83 -2.88 17.04
C SER A 201 26.28 -2.66 18.49
N ASN A 202 25.83 -3.57 19.37
CA ASN A 202 26.28 -3.85 20.73
C ASN A 202 25.86 -5.29 21.07
#